data_AF-A0A8H3E664-F1
#
_entry.id   AF-A0A8H3E664-F1
#
_cell.length_a   1.000
_cell.length_b   1.000
_cell.length_c   1.000
_cell.angle_alpha   90.00
_cell.angle_beta   90.00
_cell.angle_gamma   90.00
#
_symmetry.space_group_name_H-M   'P 1'
#
loop_
_entity.id
_entity.type
_entity.pdbx_description
1 polymer ?
#
loop_
_entity_poly.entity_id
_entity_poly.type
_entity_poly.pdbx_seq_one_letter_code
_entity_poly.pdbx_strand_id
1 'polypeptide(L)'
;MSSTNQDIKSAPDPPANAPYVPSAVEAELYLYGLYSMPRLIARSSSDVWIKPTGLRANFERKELRPLRAQRLDEVWEDTVAPAMDRYLVDKQVQWTSMEPLRIGIEGQPFSAVILIGVKPGTLSPELGLEAAVGCRSILVESNIDGIHIIISEPTCTYRPITSSPTHDPPATGNRPYVPSEGEAMYYLHGLPSEARFIARSSTDIWIKWRGSDGYLERKQLTPLGTHRLNEVWEDTVLYNHVMNLYCDSQRNHTCEICG
;
A
#
# COMPACT_ATOMS: atom_id res chain seq x y z
N MET A 1 -12.25 56.95 -12.10
CA MET A 1 -12.66 55.72 -11.39
C MET A 1 -11.80 54.58 -11.94
N SER A 2 -10.64 54.34 -11.34
CA SER A 2 -9.80 53.18 -11.68
C SER A 2 -9.83 52.24 -10.49
N SER A 3 -10.47 51.09 -10.68
CA SER A 3 -10.50 50.00 -9.69
C SER A 3 -9.18 49.24 -9.70
N THR A 4 -8.57 49.16 -8.54
CA THR A 4 -7.40 48.35 -8.19
C THR A 4 -7.80 46.87 -8.24
N ASN A 5 -7.16 46.08 -9.11
CA ASN A 5 -7.29 44.62 -9.09
C ASN A 5 -6.30 44.08 -8.04
N GLN A 6 -6.84 43.35 -7.07
CA GLN A 6 -6.09 42.71 -5.99
C GLN A 6 -5.27 41.54 -6.53
N ASP A 7 -3.96 41.60 -6.31
CA ASP A 7 -3.05 40.48 -6.52
C ASP A 7 -3.42 39.30 -5.62
N ILE A 8 -3.74 38.17 -6.27
CA ILE A 8 -3.82 36.86 -5.63
C ILE A 8 -2.39 36.45 -5.28
N LYS A 9 -2.00 36.57 -4.01
CA LYS A 9 -0.72 36.04 -3.51
C LYS A 9 -0.69 34.53 -3.69
N SER A 10 0.08 34.07 -4.69
CA SER A 10 0.55 32.69 -4.74
C SER A 10 1.44 32.41 -3.52
N ALA A 11 1.28 31.24 -2.92
CA ALA A 11 2.14 30.79 -1.83
C ALA A 11 3.62 30.80 -2.26
N PRO A 12 4.56 31.14 -1.37
CA PRO A 12 5.98 31.13 -1.69
C PRO A 12 6.44 29.69 -1.98
N ASP A 13 7.22 29.53 -3.05
CA ASP A 13 7.90 28.26 -3.37
C ASP A 13 8.76 27.81 -2.17
N PRO A 14 8.77 26.51 -1.83
CA PRO A 14 9.58 26.01 -0.73
C PRO A 14 11.09 26.23 -1.00
N PRO A 15 11.90 26.46 0.04
CA PRO A 15 13.33 26.67 -0.10
C PRO A 15 13.99 25.45 -0.77
N ALA A 16 14.88 25.72 -1.74
CA ALA A 16 15.61 24.69 -2.45
C ALA A 16 16.37 23.79 -1.48
N ASN A 17 16.17 22.47 -1.59
CA ASN A 17 16.81 21.37 -0.85
C ASN A 17 16.26 21.01 0.56
N ALA A 18 15.06 21.46 0.94
CA ALA A 18 14.41 20.98 2.17
C ALA A 18 13.23 20.02 1.85
N PRO A 19 12.99 18.98 2.67
CA PRO A 19 11.71 18.27 2.66
C PRO A 19 10.56 19.25 2.88
N TYR A 20 9.45 19.04 2.17
CA TYR A 20 8.33 19.97 2.14
C TYR A 20 6.99 19.23 2.23
N VAL A 21 5.94 19.95 2.63
CA VAL A 21 4.58 19.41 2.69
C VAL A 21 4.07 19.19 1.27
N PRO A 22 3.71 17.96 0.86
CA PRO A 22 3.24 17.70 -0.49
C PRO A 22 2.01 18.55 -0.84
N SER A 23 1.95 19.05 -2.08
CA SER A 23 0.73 19.68 -2.60
C SER A 23 -0.41 18.65 -2.69
N ALA A 24 -1.67 19.09 -2.74
CA ALA A 24 -2.81 18.17 -2.91
C ALA A 24 -2.67 17.28 -4.16
N VAL A 25 -2.16 17.86 -5.25
CA VAL A 25 -1.93 17.14 -6.51
C VAL A 25 -0.81 16.11 -6.38
N GLU A 26 0.27 16.45 -5.68
CA GLU A 26 1.36 15.50 -5.38
C GLU A 26 0.87 14.39 -4.46
N ALA A 27 0.08 14.73 -3.42
CA ALA A 27 -0.48 13.77 -2.49
C ALA A 27 -1.30 12.66 -3.20
N GLU A 28 -2.07 13.05 -4.21
CA GLU A 28 -2.90 12.13 -5.00
C GLU A 28 -2.12 11.35 -6.05
N LEU A 29 -1.13 11.97 -6.68
CA LEU A 29 -0.48 11.40 -7.87
C LEU A 29 0.90 10.80 -7.62
N TYR A 30 1.56 11.11 -6.50
CA TYR A 30 2.91 10.63 -6.24
C TYR A 30 2.96 9.10 -6.20
N LEU A 31 2.03 8.43 -5.50
CA LEU A 31 2.00 6.96 -5.41
C LEU A 31 1.04 6.31 -6.41
N TYR A 32 0.64 7.06 -7.45
CA TYR A 32 -0.25 6.54 -8.47
C TYR A 32 0.35 5.31 -9.18
N GLY A 33 -0.51 4.35 -9.52
CA GLY A 33 -0.12 3.08 -10.14
C GLY A 33 0.12 1.93 -9.15
N LEU A 34 0.23 2.20 -7.84
CA LEU A 34 0.22 1.14 -6.82
C LEU A 34 -1.20 0.58 -6.62
N TYR A 35 -1.30 -0.70 -6.27
CA TYR A 35 -2.58 -1.45 -6.21
C TYR A 35 -3.62 -0.82 -5.27
N SER A 36 -3.20 -0.31 -4.11
CA SER A 36 -4.09 0.35 -3.13
C SER A 36 -4.36 1.83 -3.43
N MET A 37 -3.76 2.38 -4.50
CA MET A 37 -3.74 3.80 -4.85
C MET A 37 -3.57 4.69 -3.61
N PRO A 38 -2.54 4.45 -2.79
CA PRO A 38 -2.42 5.13 -1.51
C PRO A 38 -2.17 6.62 -1.72
N ARG A 39 -2.68 7.43 -0.81
CA ARG A 39 -2.45 8.87 -0.79
C ARG A 39 -1.15 9.15 -0.04
N LEU A 40 -0.26 9.92 -0.66
CA LEU A 40 0.96 10.39 -0.01
C LEU A 40 0.58 11.43 1.05
N ILE A 41 1.06 11.22 2.28
CA ILE A 41 0.95 12.20 3.37
C ILE A 41 2.21 13.04 3.43
N ALA A 42 3.37 12.39 3.42
CA ALA A 42 4.66 13.06 3.54
C ALA A 42 5.80 12.21 2.99
N ARG A 43 6.92 12.87 2.68
CA ARG A 43 8.16 12.21 2.32
C ARG A 43 9.37 12.99 2.84
N SER A 44 10.42 12.29 3.19
CA SER A 44 11.65 12.90 3.74
C SER A 44 12.67 13.31 2.67
N SER A 45 12.41 12.98 1.38
CA SER A 45 13.24 13.46 0.27
C SER A 45 12.97 14.95 0.03
N SER A 46 14.02 15.69 -0.27
CA SER A 46 13.99 17.10 -0.70
C SER A 46 13.81 17.26 -2.22
N ASP A 47 13.76 16.17 -2.98
CA ASP A 47 13.61 16.22 -4.43
C ASP A 47 12.29 16.91 -4.78
N VAL A 48 12.30 17.78 -5.78
CA VAL A 48 11.07 18.42 -6.26
C VAL A 48 10.29 17.39 -7.07
N TRP A 49 9.05 17.10 -6.66
CA TRP A 49 8.18 16.25 -7.47
C TRP A 49 7.67 17.05 -8.67
N ILE A 50 7.93 16.51 -9.86
CA ILE A 50 7.46 17.09 -11.10
C ILE A 50 6.21 16.33 -11.52
N LYS A 51 5.10 17.06 -11.66
CA LYS A 51 3.84 16.47 -12.15
C LYS A 51 4.11 15.83 -13.52
N PRO A 52 3.79 14.53 -13.70
CA PRO A 52 3.92 13.89 -15.00
C PRO A 52 3.11 14.66 -16.06
N THR A 53 3.70 14.91 -17.23
CA THR A 53 3.06 15.65 -18.34
C THR A 53 2.95 14.78 -19.60
N GLY A 54 1.81 14.89 -20.29
CA GLY A 54 1.52 14.12 -21.52
C GLY A 54 0.33 13.17 -21.36
N LEU A 55 -0.22 12.70 -22.49
CA LEU A 55 -1.46 11.89 -22.55
C LEU A 55 -1.40 10.58 -21.73
N ARG A 56 -0.19 10.07 -21.46
CA ARG A 56 0.00 8.80 -20.73
C ARG A 56 0.85 8.93 -19.46
N ALA A 57 1.18 10.14 -19.05
CA ALA A 57 2.09 10.37 -17.93
C ALA A 57 1.49 9.91 -16.58
N ASN A 58 0.16 9.93 -16.47
CA ASN A 58 -0.55 9.35 -15.33
C ASN A 58 -0.70 7.83 -15.44
N PHE A 59 -0.26 7.16 -16.52
CA PHE A 59 -0.31 5.69 -16.65
C PHE A 59 1.04 5.02 -16.37
N GLU A 60 2.08 5.79 -16.04
CA GLU A 60 3.36 5.22 -15.63
C GLU A 60 3.18 4.52 -14.28
N ARG A 61 3.03 3.19 -14.33
CA ARG A 61 2.74 2.37 -13.17
C ARG A 61 3.97 2.35 -12.28
N LYS A 62 3.83 2.86 -11.05
CA LYS A 62 4.84 2.63 -10.03
C LYS A 62 4.90 1.16 -9.65
N GLU A 63 6.10 0.68 -9.45
CA GLU A 63 6.39 -0.68 -9.00
C GLU A 63 7.07 -0.65 -7.64
N LEU A 64 6.73 -1.64 -6.82
CA LEU A 64 7.45 -1.94 -5.59
C LEU A 64 8.35 -3.15 -5.86
N ARG A 65 9.61 -3.06 -5.43
CA ARG A 65 10.57 -4.16 -5.49
C ARG A 65 11.20 -4.37 -4.12
N PRO A 66 11.62 -5.60 -3.77
CA PRO A 66 12.35 -5.84 -2.53
C PRO A 66 13.59 -4.94 -2.43
N LEU A 67 13.79 -4.32 -1.28
CA LEU A 67 15.05 -3.66 -0.98
C LEU A 67 16.07 -4.72 -0.61
N ARG A 68 17.11 -4.89 -1.44
CA ARG A 68 18.31 -5.66 -1.07
C ARG A 68 19.38 -4.67 -0.68
N ALA A 69 19.57 -4.48 0.62
CA ALA A 69 20.52 -3.52 1.16
C ALA A 69 21.20 -4.13 2.39
N GLN A 70 22.35 -4.77 2.16
CA GLN A 70 23.06 -5.56 3.17
C GLN A 70 23.16 -4.88 4.54
N ARG A 71 23.51 -3.59 4.56
CA ARG A 71 23.65 -2.85 5.82
C ARG A 71 22.31 -2.65 6.54
N LEU A 72 21.22 -2.40 5.82
CA LEU A 72 19.90 -2.28 6.43
C LEU A 72 19.44 -3.64 6.94
N ASP A 73 19.64 -4.69 6.15
CA ASP A 73 19.25 -6.06 6.50
C ASP A 73 19.91 -6.52 7.82
N GLU A 74 21.15 -6.09 8.09
CA GLU A 74 21.89 -6.40 9.32
C GLU A 74 21.37 -5.67 10.58
N VAL A 75 20.72 -4.51 10.44
CA VAL A 75 20.35 -3.65 11.58
C VAL A 75 18.85 -3.36 11.68
N TRP A 76 18.05 -3.81 10.71
CA TRP A 76 16.64 -3.50 10.60
C TRP A 76 15.85 -3.92 11.83
N GLU A 77 15.83 -5.24 12.11
CA GLU A 77 15.01 -5.83 13.16
C GLU A 77 15.46 -5.43 14.57
N ASP A 78 16.77 -5.33 14.80
CA ASP A 78 17.32 -5.14 16.14
C ASP A 78 17.51 -3.67 16.53
N THR A 79 17.62 -2.76 15.55
CA THR A 79 17.99 -1.35 15.81
C THR A 79 17.03 -0.37 15.15
N VAL A 80 16.89 -0.42 13.83
CA VAL A 80 16.20 0.66 13.08
C VAL A 80 14.69 0.59 13.24
N ALA A 81 14.07 -0.56 13.00
CA ALA A 81 12.62 -0.70 13.09
C ALA A 81 12.09 -0.45 14.52
N PRO A 82 12.72 -0.98 15.60
CA PRO A 82 12.29 -0.67 16.96
C PRO A 82 12.47 0.81 17.35
N ALA A 83 13.53 1.47 16.86
CA ALA A 83 13.74 2.90 17.11
C ALA A 83 12.69 3.74 16.38
N MET A 84 12.36 3.40 15.12
CA MET A 84 11.30 4.06 14.36
C MET A 84 9.93 3.85 14.99
N ASP A 85 9.60 2.62 15.41
CA ASP A 85 8.34 2.32 16.10
C ASP A 85 8.18 3.21 17.34
N ARG A 86 9.18 3.21 18.23
CA ARG A 86 9.16 4.05 19.44
C ARG A 86 8.98 5.52 19.10
N TYR A 87 9.72 6.02 18.10
CA TYR A 87 9.59 7.40 17.66
C TYR A 87 8.19 7.73 17.14
N LEU A 88 7.59 6.86 16.33
CA LEU A 88 6.23 7.05 15.79
C LEU A 88 5.17 6.98 16.90
N VAL A 89 5.34 6.07 17.88
CA VAL A 89 4.47 5.97 19.06
C VAL A 89 4.56 7.23 19.91
N ASP A 90 5.76 7.74 20.17
CA ASP A 90 5.98 8.98 20.93
C ASP A 90 5.36 10.20 20.23
N LYS A 91 5.37 10.19 18.88
CA LYS A 91 4.68 11.18 18.04
C LYS A 91 3.17 10.92 17.87
N GLN A 92 2.63 9.89 18.52
CA GLN A 92 1.22 9.50 18.47
C GLN A 92 0.73 9.20 17.03
N VAL A 93 1.63 8.72 16.17
CA VAL A 93 1.29 8.33 14.80
C VAL A 93 0.63 6.95 14.81
N GLN A 94 -0.59 6.86 14.29
CA GLN A 94 -1.33 5.59 14.13
C GLN A 94 -0.84 4.85 12.88
N TRP A 95 0.40 4.36 12.91
CA TRP A 95 1.01 3.60 11.83
C TRP A 95 0.44 2.17 11.76
N THR A 96 0.40 1.60 10.55
CA THR A 96 -0.19 0.27 10.26
C THR A 96 0.76 -0.68 9.55
N SER A 97 1.79 -0.16 8.87
CA SER A 97 2.85 -0.96 8.25
C SER A 97 4.15 -0.15 8.18
N MET A 98 5.29 -0.85 8.09
CA MET A 98 6.62 -0.27 7.91
C MET A 98 7.44 -1.24 7.06
N GLU A 99 7.69 -0.88 5.81
CA GLU A 99 8.24 -1.80 4.81
C GLU A 99 9.45 -1.19 4.08
N PRO A 100 10.66 -1.75 4.24
CA PRO A 100 11.81 -1.40 3.41
C PRO A 100 11.65 -1.95 2.00
N LEU A 101 11.61 -1.07 1.01
CA LEU A 101 11.40 -1.44 -0.38
C LEU A 101 12.05 -0.48 -1.36
N ARG A 102 11.99 -0.81 -2.63
CA ARG A 102 12.35 0.07 -3.74
C ARG A 102 11.10 0.50 -4.47
N ILE A 103 10.94 1.80 -4.71
CA ILE A 103 9.84 2.37 -5.48
C ILE A 103 10.38 3.06 -6.73
N GLY A 104 9.76 2.79 -7.87
CA GLY A 104 10.21 3.33 -9.15
C GLY A 104 9.18 3.16 -10.23
N ILE A 105 9.52 3.65 -11.41
CA ILE A 105 8.76 3.44 -12.64
C ILE A 105 9.58 2.45 -13.48
N GLU A 106 8.91 1.55 -14.19
CA GLU A 106 9.60 0.60 -15.07
C GLU A 106 10.51 1.35 -16.07
N GLY A 107 11.73 0.84 -16.26
CA GLY A 107 12.73 1.47 -17.12
C GLY A 107 13.46 2.68 -16.50
N GLN A 108 13.08 3.12 -15.30
CA GLN A 108 13.76 4.18 -14.55
C GLN A 108 14.52 3.63 -13.33
N PRO A 109 15.51 4.37 -12.79
CA PRO A 109 16.11 4.04 -11.51
C PRO A 109 15.06 3.99 -10.39
N PHE A 110 15.16 2.98 -9.54
CA PHE A 110 14.29 2.82 -8.38
C PHE A 110 14.93 3.46 -7.15
N SER A 111 14.15 4.23 -6.40
CA SER A 111 14.55 4.83 -5.14
C SER A 111 14.37 3.85 -3.99
N ALA A 112 15.37 3.74 -3.11
CA ALA A 112 15.23 2.99 -1.86
C ALA A 112 14.44 3.80 -0.84
N VAL A 113 13.39 3.20 -0.28
CA VAL A 113 12.51 3.87 0.69
C VAL A 113 12.09 2.92 1.80
N ILE A 114 11.71 3.48 2.93
CA ILE A 114 10.82 2.82 3.89
C ILE A 114 9.43 3.42 3.69
N LEU A 115 8.50 2.57 3.29
CA LEU A 115 7.09 2.93 3.15
C LEU A 115 6.38 2.66 4.47
N ILE A 116 5.85 3.72 5.07
CA ILE A 116 5.07 3.66 6.31
C ILE A 116 3.60 3.88 5.96
N GLY A 117 2.78 2.87 6.24
CA GLY A 117 1.34 2.97 6.19
C GLY A 117 0.80 3.63 7.46
N VAL A 118 -0.18 4.52 7.32
CA VAL A 118 -0.92 5.10 8.46
C VAL A 118 -2.41 4.93 8.29
N LYS A 119 -3.13 4.95 9.41
CA LYS A 119 -4.58 4.89 9.41
C LYS A 119 -5.18 6.13 8.72
N PRO A 120 -6.15 5.97 7.78
CA PRO A 120 -6.73 7.08 7.04
C PRO A 120 -7.28 8.20 7.94
N GLY A 121 -6.97 9.45 7.59
CA GLY A 121 -7.47 10.65 8.25
C GLY A 121 -6.91 10.88 9.67
N THR A 122 -5.89 10.13 10.09
CA THR A 122 -5.32 10.26 11.44
C THR A 122 -4.06 11.12 11.52
N LEU A 123 -3.44 11.46 10.38
CA LEU A 123 -2.19 12.20 10.35
C LEU A 123 -2.28 13.37 9.35
N SER A 124 -1.97 14.58 9.80
CA SER A 124 -1.90 15.74 8.90
C SER A 124 -0.60 15.72 8.10
N PRO A 125 -0.55 16.37 6.92
CA PRO A 125 0.68 16.46 6.13
C PRO A 125 1.86 17.11 6.87
N GLU A 126 1.61 18.09 7.73
CA GLU A 126 2.64 18.79 8.51
C GLU A 126 3.27 17.87 9.56
N LEU A 127 2.42 17.17 10.33
CA LEU A 127 2.88 16.17 11.31
C LEU A 127 3.51 14.96 10.61
N GLY A 128 2.99 14.58 9.44
CA GLY A 128 3.59 13.55 8.60
C GLY A 128 4.99 13.93 8.13
N LEU A 129 5.22 15.19 7.75
CA LEU A 129 6.54 15.67 7.36
C LEU A 129 7.52 15.60 8.52
N GLU A 130 7.11 16.05 9.71
CA GLU A 130 7.90 15.94 10.92
C GLU A 130 8.26 14.47 11.22
N ALA A 131 7.28 13.58 11.17
CA ALA A 131 7.47 12.15 11.40
C ALA A 131 8.42 11.51 10.37
N ALA A 132 8.25 11.84 9.08
CA ALA A 132 9.08 11.31 8.00
C ALA A 132 10.54 11.77 8.13
N VAL A 133 10.76 13.04 8.46
CA VAL A 133 12.11 13.59 8.68
C VAL A 133 12.75 12.96 9.92
N GLY A 134 12.01 12.82 11.02
CA GLY A 134 12.53 12.18 12.22
C GLY A 134 12.91 10.71 12.03
N CYS A 135 12.07 9.94 11.31
CA CYS A 135 12.41 8.57 10.93
C CYS A 135 13.66 8.53 10.04
N ARG A 136 13.84 9.50 9.13
CA ARG A 136 15.05 9.59 8.32
C ARG A 136 16.29 9.85 9.19
N SER A 137 16.20 10.67 10.24
CA SER A 137 17.31 10.90 11.15
C SER A 137 17.79 9.60 11.82
N ILE A 138 16.88 8.70 12.19
CA ILE A 138 17.23 7.39 12.77
C ILE A 138 18.08 6.54 11.80
N LEU A 139 17.76 6.58 10.50
CA LEU A 139 18.57 5.92 9.47
C LEU A 139 19.98 6.53 9.39
N VAL A 140 20.06 7.86 9.35
CA VAL A 140 21.34 8.59 9.26
C VAL A 140 22.21 8.33 10.49
N GLU A 141 21.62 8.33 11.69
CA GLU A 141 22.29 7.98 12.95
C GLU A 141 22.80 6.54 12.96
N SER A 142 22.13 5.65 12.23
CA SER A 142 22.54 4.26 12.01
C SER A 142 23.55 4.09 10.85
N ASN A 143 24.03 5.20 10.28
CA ASN A 143 24.90 5.26 9.09
C ASN A 143 24.29 4.58 7.85
N ILE A 144 22.97 4.73 7.69
CA ILE A 144 22.22 4.27 6.52
C ILE A 144 21.79 5.47 5.72
N ASP A 145 22.59 5.81 4.72
CA ASP A 145 22.31 6.89 3.78
C ASP A 145 21.57 6.41 2.53
N GLY A 146 20.97 7.33 1.80
CA GLY A 146 20.34 7.05 0.49
C GLY A 146 18.98 6.33 0.55
N ILE A 147 18.43 6.13 1.75
CA ILE A 147 17.06 5.64 1.96
C ILE A 147 16.19 6.79 2.46
N HIS A 148 15.01 6.95 1.86
CA HIS A 148 14.04 7.98 2.25
C HIS A 148 12.79 7.37 2.88
N ILE A 149 12.09 8.16 3.68
CA ILE A 149 10.82 7.78 4.29
C ILE A 149 9.69 8.31 3.42
N ILE A 150 8.69 7.45 3.16
CA ILE A 150 7.42 7.82 2.57
C ILE A 150 6.32 7.41 3.55
N ILE A 151 5.47 8.36 3.94
CA ILE A 151 4.28 8.08 4.74
C ILE A 151 3.06 8.18 3.84
N SER A 152 2.23 7.15 3.87
CA SER A 152 1.04 7.05 3.03
C SER A 152 -0.15 6.50 3.79
N GLU A 153 -1.35 6.91 3.40
CA GLU A 153 -2.60 6.33 3.88
C GLU A 153 -3.32 5.60 2.74
N PRO A 154 -4.01 4.48 2.99
CA PRO A 154 -4.79 3.81 1.97
C PRO A 154 -6.02 4.64 1.61
N THR A 155 -6.34 4.71 0.31
CA THR A 155 -7.50 5.47 -0.22
C THR A 155 -8.80 4.68 -0.15
N CYS A 156 -8.77 3.47 0.42
CA CYS A 156 -9.95 2.61 0.55
C CYS A 156 -10.95 3.22 1.55
N THR A 157 -11.85 4.04 1.03
CA THR A 157 -12.96 4.61 1.80
C THR A 157 -14.06 3.57 1.89
N TYR A 158 -14.19 2.96 3.06
CA TYR A 158 -15.32 2.11 3.43
C TYR A 158 -16.63 2.88 3.16
N ARG A 159 -17.43 2.45 2.18
CA ARG A 159 -18.84 2.88 2.09
C ARG A 159 -19.65 1.91 2.94
N PRO A 160 -20.22 2.32 4.09
CA PRO A 160 -21.12 1.46 4.84
C PRO A 160 -22.42 1.35 4.03
N ILE A 161 -22.69 0.20 3.42
CA ILE A 161 -24.00 -0.11 2.86
C ILE A 161 -24.74 -1.02 3.84
N THR A 162 -25.84 -0.49 4.37
CA THR A 162 -26.88 -1.22 5.07
C THR A 162 -27.62 -2.11 4.07
N SER A 163 -27.30 -3.40 3.99
CA SER A 163 -28.21 -4.36 3.36
C SER A 163 -28.18 -5.73 4.04
N SER A 164 -29.39 -6.25 4.21
CA SER A 164 -29.79 -7.46 4.93
C SER A 164 -29.20 -8.75 4.33
N PRO A 165 -29.10 -9.85 5.10
CA PRO A 165 -28.44 -11.06 4.64
C PRO A 165 -29.31 -11.82 3.64
N THR A 166 -28.80 -12.05 2.43
CA THR A 166 -29.31 -13.06 1.50
C THR A 166 -28.41 -14.29 1.56
N HIS A 167 -29.02 -15.47 1.69
CA HIS A 167 -28.35 -16.76 1.51
C HIS A 167 -28.23 -17.07 0.01
N ASP A 168 -27.03 -17.46 -0.43
CA ASP A 168 -26.78 -17.78 -1.83
C ASP A 168 -26.68 -19.30 -2.07
N PRO A 169 -27.17 -19.80 -3.22
CA PRO A 169 -27.15 -21.22 -3.53
C PRO A 169 -25.75 -21.75 -3.90
N PRO A 170 -25.46 -23.05 -3.67
CA PRO A 170 -24.17 -23.66 -3.98
C PRO A 170 -23.84 -23.69 -5.47
N ALA A 171 -22.53 -23.73 -5.76
CA ALA A 171 -22.00 -23.98 -7.08
C ALA A 171 -22.31 -25.42 -7.53
N THR A 172 -23.26 -25.61 -8.45
CA THR A 172 -23.48 -26.91 -9.11
C THR A 172 -23.12 -26.84 -10.59
N GLY A 173 -22.11 -27.61 -10.99
CA GLY A 173 -21.75 -27.89 -12.39
C GLY A 173 -20.44 -27.23 -12.89
N ASN A 174 -19.95 -27.69 -14.04
CA ASN A 174 -18.73 -27.25 -14.75
C ASN A 174 -18.72 -25.76 -15.20
N ARG A 175 -19.53 -24.90 -14.60
CA ARG A 175 -19.49 -23.46 -14.87
C ARG A 175 -18.48 -22.78 -13.94
N PRO A 176 -17.77 -21.75 -14.42
CA PRO A 176 -16.97 -20.90 -13.56
C PRO A 176 -17.84 -20.36 -12.42
N TYR A 177 -17.42 -20.61 -11.19
CA TYR A 177 -18.08 -20.08 -10.01
C TYR A 177 -17.95 -18.55 -10.01
N VAL A 178 -19.07 -17.86 -9.98
CA VAL A 178 -19.10 -16.39 -9.83
C VAL A 178 -19.60 -16.10 -8.42
N PRO A 179 -18.77 -15.54 -7.52
CA PRO A 179 -19.20 -15.23 -6.18
C PRO A 179 -20.28 -14.15 -6.19
N SER A 180 -21.21 -14.23 -5.24
CA SER A 180 -22.17 -13.15 -5.03
C SER A 180 -21.45 -11.89 -4.55
N GLU A 181 -22.10 -10.73 -4.65
CA GLU A 181 -21.51 -9.48 -4.15
C GLU A 181 -21.22 -9.53 -2.64
N GLY A 182 -22.09 -10.20 -1.88
CA GLY A 182 -21.90 -10.43 -0.45
C GLY A 182 -20.67 -11.30 -0.18
N GLU A 183 -20.51 -12.40 -0.89
CA GLU A 183 -19.31 -13.24 -0.76
C GLU A 183 -18.06 -12.50 -1.21
N ALA A 184 -18.08 -11.85 -2.37
CA ALA A 184 -16.95 -11.08 -2.90
C ALA A 184 -16.44 -10.02 -1.92
N MET A 185 -17.35 -9.41 -1.15
CA MET A 185 -17.05 -8.38 -0.18
C MET A 185 -16.62 -8.93 1.19
N TYR A 186 -17.24 -10.00 1.68
CA TYR A 186 -17.07 -10.44 3.06
C TYR A 186 -16.28 -11.74 3.22
N TYR A 187 -15.98 -12.45 2.12
CA TYR A 187 -15.25 -13.72 2.21
C TYR A 187 -13.87 -13.55 2.84
N LEU A 188 -13.15 -12.45 2.59
CA LEU A 188 -11.83 -12.18 3.18
C LEU A 188 -11.89 -11.14 4.31
N HIS A 189 -13.06 -10.88 4.87
CA HIS A 189 -13.24 -9.86 5.91
C HIS A 189 -12.33 -10.13 7.12
N GLY A 190 -11.59 -9.11 7.56
CA GLY A 190 -10.68 -9.20 8.70
C GLY A 190 -9.20 -9.42 8.35
N LEU A 191 -8.87 -9.65 7.07
CA LEU A 191 -7.49 -9.72 6.62
C LEU A 191 -6.89 -8.31 6.44
N PRO A 192 -5.58 -8.11 6.72
CA PRO A 192 -4.94 -6.79 6.66
C PRO A 192 -4.97 -6.13 5.27
N SER A 193 -5.02 -6.94 4.21
CA SER A 193 -5.01 -6.46 2.82
C SER A 193 -6.38 -6.00 2.32
N GLU A 194 -7.46 -6.24 3.09
CA GLU A 194 -8.85 -5.94 2.69
C GLU A 194 -9.20 -6.38 1.25
N ALA A 195 -8.61 -7.49 0.81
CA ALA A 195 -8.70 -7.94 -0.57
C ALA A 195 -10.15 -8.30 -0.97
N ARG A 196 -10.52 -7.98 -2.22
CA ARG A 196 -11.78 -8.41 -2.81
C ARG A 196 -11.67 -9.88 -3.26
N PHE A 197 -12.65 -10.68 -2.87
CA PHE A 197 -12.71 -12.08 -3.27
C PHE A 197 -13.31 -12.21 -4.68
N ILE A 198 -12.62 -12.95 -5.57
CA ILE A 198 -12.97 -13.03 -7.00
C ILE A 198 -13.35 -14.46 -7.42
N ALA A 199 -12.75 -15.51 -6.83
CA ALA A 199 -13.09 -16.91 -7.09
C ALA A 199 -12.56 -17.86 -6.01
N ARG A 200 -13.17 -19.05 -5.87
CA ARG A 200 -12.62 -20.22 -5.14
C ARG A 200 -12.97 -21.53 -5.85
N SER A 201 -12.20 -22.56 -5.56
CA SER A 201 -12.44 -23.94 -5.99
C SER A 201 -13.30 -24.76 -5.02
N SER A 202 -13.49 -24.28 -3.79
CA SER A 202 -14.36 -24.94 -2.81
C SER A 202 -15.82 -24.87 -3.26
N THR A 203 -16.52 -26.01 -3.16
CA THR A 203 -17.97 -26.13 -3.45
C THR A 203 -18.86 -25.84 -2.25
N ASP A 204 -18.27 -25.56 -1.09
CA ASP A 204 -19.01 -25.32 0.14
C ASP A 204 -19.89 -24.07 -0.02
N ILE A 205 -21.06 -24.05 0.61
CA ILE A 205 -21.89 -22.85 0.60
C ILE A 205 -21.18 -21.79 1.44
N TRP A 206 -20.93 -20.62 0.85
CA TRP A 206 -20.49 -19.50 1.65
C TRP A 206 -21.67 -18.98 2.46
N ILE A 207 -21.47 -18.89 3.77
CA ILE A 207 -22.44 -18.33 4.69
C ILE A 207 -21.78 -17.11 5.30
N LYS A 208 -22.53 -16.00 5.35
CA LYS A 208 -22.11 -14.81 6.08
C LYS A 208 -22.13 -15.13 7.58
N TRP A 209 -21.02 -15.65 8.10
CA TRP A 209 -20.88 -16.02 9.51
C TRP A 209 -20.93 -14.77 10.39
N ARG A 210 -21.95 -14.73 11.26
CA ARG A 210 -21.98 -13.81 12.40
C ARG A 210 -21.62 -14.60 13.65
N GLY A 211 -20.76 -14.04 14.49
CA GLY A 211 -20.52 -14.54 15.82
C GLY A 211 -21.80 -14.49 16.66
N SER A 212 -21.77 -15.10 17.85
CA SER A 212 -22.89 -15.09 18.80
C SER A 212 -23.33 -13.68 19.23
N ASP A 213 -22.47 -12.68 19.02
CA ASP A 213 -22.68 -11.26 19.27
C ASP A 213 -23.30 -10.50 18.08
N GLY A 214 -23.55 -11.16 16.96
CA GLY A 214 -24.11 -10.57 15.74
C GLY A 214 -23.10 -9.84 14.85
N TYR A 215 -21.82 -9.79 15.23
CA TYR A 215 -20.76 -9.19 14.43
C TYR A 215 -20.18 -10.18 13.43
N LEU A 216 -19.61 -9.66 12.34
CA LEU A 216 -18.90 -10.47 11.36
C LEU A 216 -17.62 -11.02 11.96
N GLU A 217 -17.44 -12.33 11.90
CA GLU A 217 -16.18 -12.93 12.33
C GLU A 217 -15.06 -12.55 11.36
N ARG A 218 -13.94 -12.11 11.92
CA ARG A 218 -12.75 -11.74 11.15
C ARG A 218 -12.00 -13.01 10.79
N LYS A 219 -11.73 -13.21 9.50
CA LYS A 219 -10.75 -14.20 9.07
C LYS A 219 -9.39 -13.82 9.61
N GLN A 220 -8.66 -14.84 10.04
CA GLN A 220 -7.27 -14.73 10.44
C GLN A 220 -6.47 -15.68 9.55
N LEU A 221 -5.38 -15.18 8.98
CA LEU A 221 -4.38 -16.05 8.40
C LEU A 221 -3.61 -16.66 9.57
N THR A 222 -3.65 -17.97 9.67
CA THR A 222 -2.82 -18.71 10.61
C THR A 222 -1.73 -19.41 9.82
N PRO A 223 -0.50 -19.51 10.35
CA PRO A 223 0.52 -20.34 9.76
C PRO A 223 -0.04 -21.75 9.56
N LEU A 224 0.26 -22.37 8.41
CA LEU A 224 -0.28 -23.68 8.02
C LEU A 224 0.10 -24.81 9.00
N GLY A 225 0.99 -24.55 9.96
CA GLY A 225 1.48 -25.53 10.93
C GLY A 225 2.36 -26.59 10.26
N THR A 226 2.51 -27.76 10.86
CA THR A 226 3.24 -28.87 10.23
C THR A 226 2.39 -29.49 9.13
N HIS A 227 2.59 -29.01 7.90
CA HIS A 227 1.89 -29.51 6.72
C HIS A 227 2.89 -29.83 5.61
N ARG A 228 2.67 -30.93 4.89
CA ARG A 228 3.54 -31.36 3.77
C ARG A 228 3.70 -30.29 2.68
N LEU A 229 2.80 -29.31 2.61
CA LEU A 229 2.93 -28.17 1.70
C LEU A 229 4.07 -27.24 2.11
N ASN A 230 4.44 -27.11 3.38
CA ASN A 230 5.55 -26.23 3.78
C ASN A 230 6.89 -26.80 3.32
N GLU A 231 7.08 -28.11 3.44
CA GLU A 231 8.27 -28.83 2.94
C GLU A 231 8.42 -28.68 1.43
N VAL A 232 7.31 -28.65 0.70
CA VAL A 232 7.31 -28.44 -0.76
C VAL A 232 7.44 -26.95 -1.10
N TRP A 233 6.80 -26.05 -0.36
CA TRP A 233 6.73 -24.62 -0.69
C TRP A 233 8.07 -23.91 -0.49
N GLU A 234 8.84 -24.26 0.54
CA GLU A 234 10.14 -23.64 0.81
C GLU A 234 11.26 -24.15 -0.09
N ASP A 235 11.15 -25.38 -0.62
CA ASP A 235 12.23 -26.06 -1.34
C ASP A 235 12.02 -26.16 -2.86
N THR A 236 10.92 -25.60 -3.40
CA THR A 236 10.59 -25.81 -4.81
C THR A 236 10.67 -24.57 -5.70
N VAL A 237 11.07 -24.88 -6.93
CA VAL A 237 10.83 -24.12 -8.16
C VAL A 237 9.41 -23.54 -8.23
N LEU A 238 8.41 -24.12 -7.54
CA LEU A 238 7.04 -23.61 -7.42
C LEU A 238 6.94 -22.26 -6.70
N TYR A 239 7.73 -21.97 -5.65
CA TYR A 239 7.74 -20.63 -5.04
C TYR A 239 8.26 -19.60 -6.04
N ASN A 240 9.40 -19.88 -6.67
CA ASN A 240 9.95 -19.03 -7.71
C ASN A 240 9.01 -18.94 -8.93
N HIS A 241 8.31 -20.01 -9.29
CA HIS A 241 7.39 -20.05 -10.42
C HIS A 241 6.07 -19.34 -10.10
N VAL A 242 5.52 -19.43 -8.90
CA VAL A 242 4.31 -18.68 -8.48
C VAL A 242 4.64 -17.21 -8.36
N MET A 243 5.80 -16.84 -7.81
CA MET A 243 6.25 -15.45 -7.77
C MET A 243 6.57 -14.93 -9.19
N ASN A 244 7.14 -15.76 -10.06
CA ASN A 244 7.32 -15.42 -11.47
C ASN A 244 5.99 -15.35 -12.24
N LEU A 245 5.00 -16.20 -11.95
CA LEU A 245 3.65 -16.15 -12.52
C LEU A 245 2.88 -14.94 -12.01
N TYR A 246 3.09 -14.52 -10.76
CA TYR A 246 2.59 -13.25 -10.25
C TYR A 246 3.20 -12.09 -11.05
N CYS A 247 4.53 -12.09 -11.25
CA CYS A 247 5.22 -11.15 -12.12
C CYS A 247 4.83 -11.24 -13.60
N ASP A 248 4.48 -12.43 -14.12
CA ASP A 248 4.11 -12.67 -15.52
C ASP A 248 2.63 -12.40 -15.79
N SER A 249 1.73 -12.59 -14.82
CA SER A 249 0.32 -12.18 -14.92
C SER A 249 0.18 -10.66 -14.97
N GLN A 250 1.13 -9.93 -14.39
CA GLN A 250 1.27 -8.47 -14.56
C GLN A 250 1.83 -8.10 -15.94
N ARG A 251 2.51 -9.02 -16.63
CA ARG A 251 3.06 -8.83 -17.98
C ARG A 251 2.11 -9.29 -19.11
N ASN A 252 1.21 -10.24 -18.86
CA ASN A 252 0.41 -10.93 -19.90
C ASN A 252 -1.11 -10.70 -19.82
N HIS A 253 -1.60 -9.71 -19.08
CA HIS A 253 -2.95 -9.20 -19.32
C HIS A 253 -2.93 -8.21 -20.47
N THR A 254 -3.22 -8.71 -21.66
CA THR A 254 -3.80 -7.86 -22.70
C THR A 254 -5.28 -7.61 -22.39
N CYS A 255 -5.71 -6.40 -22.72
CA CYS A 255 -7.08 -5.93 -22.57
C CYS A 255 -7.78 -6.08 -23.93
N GLU A 256 -8.98 -6.67 -23.97
CA GLU A 256 -9.79 -6.99 -25.18
C GLU A 256 -10.28 -5.75 -26.00
N ILE A 257 -9.65 -4.59 -25.87
CA ILE A 257 -9.76 -3.48 -26.84
C ILE A 257 -8.48 -3.33 -27.69
N CYS A 258 -7.32 -3.79 -27.23
CA CYS A 258 -6.13 -3.95 -28.08
C CYS A 258 -5.63 -5.39 -28.22
N GLY A 259 -6.40 -6.35 -27.70
CA GLY A 259 -6.24 -7.79 -27.90
C GLY A 259 -5.41 -8.39 -26.80
#